data_AF-A0A847K285-F1
#
_entry.id   AF-A0A847K285-F1
#
_cell.length_a   1.000
_cell.length_b   1.000
_cell.length_c   1.000
_cell.angle_alpha   90.00
_cell.angle_beta   90.00
_cell.angle_gamma   90.00
#
_symmetry.space_group_name_H-M   'P 1'
#
loop_
_entity.id
_entity.type
_entity.pdbx_description
1 polymer ?
#
loop_
_entity_poly.entity_id
_entity_poly.type
_entity_poly.pdbx_seq_one_letter_code
_entity_poly.pdbx_strand_id
1 'polypeptide(L)'
;MLLAGIFGGVYLLLNKGEAQPDPTPNPSPTIDDVIGSGTYTVGTDIPAGRYHVEPNGYYGSISISVEDDYLFSGYKSFYRPIYIELRDGDEFSLESAKAYPFDERPTPNGAELEGSYLIGEDLPAGTYVVISTDPNWEYVDISLSSDMRWTIDSELTYYPFGLKYAVVEVEDGDYLHIDEGTGYAIADAPAPDINVDGAYRVGPDVEPGYYRVLPIDNSVETTVIVSATSRGWEQLFNEYAYDQLYVDLHEGDYVVLMNAQLTDAENEGSYDLADFSGMLEVGRDIAPGEYQVAANSTYFSAQIMNSLRDPWDVEYLWVDNYGYVTLNEGQYLNVSQGAVVPIDQAQPQTDFANTMLKVGFDIEPGSYRLIPEDTFANYQIYADSTLAFDSLVDWEYTDVETEVMLKEGQYILLEEMRLE
;
A
#
# COMPACT_ATOMS: atom_id res chain seq x y z
N MET A 1 1.54 -19.76 9.28
CA MET A 1 1.35 -18.37 9.76
C MET A 1 0.27 -17.75 8.87
N LEU A 2 -0.99 -17.77 9.31
CA LEU A 2 -2.13 -17.27 8.54
C LEU A 2 -2.30 -15.77 8.76
N LEU A 3 -2.22 -15.00 7.69
CA LEU A 3 -2.83 -13.67 7.58
C LEU A 3 -3.37 -13.53 6.15
N ALA A 4 -4.38 -14.35 5.86
CA ALA A 4 -5.27 -14.17 4.73
C ALA A 4 -6.66 -13.80 5.29
N GLY A 5 -7.18 -12.66 4.84
CA GLY A 5 -8.61 -12.39 4.73
C GLY A 5 -9.42 -12.37 6.02
N ILE A 6 -9.30 -11.29 6.80
CA ILE A 6 -10.44 -10.79 7.58
C ILE A 6 -10.60 -9.31 7.26
N PHE A 7 -11.34 -9.01 6.18
CA PHE A 7 -12.16 -7.82 6.15
C PHE A 7 -13.57 -8.28 5.81
N GLY A 8 -14.36 -8.41 6.87
CA GLY A 8 -15.75 -8.82 6.79
C GLY A 8 -16.55 -7.80 6.00
N GLY A 9 -17.25 -8.27 4.97
CA GLY A 9 -18.37 -7.53 4.42
C GLY A 9 -19.34 -7.17 5.54
N VAL A 10 -19.54 -5.86 5.74
CA VAL A 10 -20.48 -5.32 6.71
C VAL A 10 -21.89 -5.74 6.29
N TYR A 11 -22.42 -6.78 6.94
CA TYR A 11 -23.86 -7.03 6.96
C TYR A 11 -24.52 -5.93 7.79
N LEU A 12 -25.18 -4.98 7.12
CA LEU A 12 -26.09 -4.02 7.73
C LEU A 12 -27.28 -4.75 8.38
N LEU A 13 -27.14 -5.11 9.65
CA LEU A 13 -28.28 -5.44 10.51
C LEU A 13 -28.85 -4.12 11.04
N LEU A 14 -29.89 -3.62 10.37
CA LEU A 14 -30.76 -2.54 10.85
C LEU A 14 -31.45 -2.97 12.14
N ASN A 15 -30.79 -2.81 13.28
CA ASN A 15 -31.45 -2.87 14.56
C ASN A 15 -32.01 -1.47 14.86
N LYS A 16 -33.33 -1.30 14.69
CA LYS A 16 -34.04 -0.10 15.14
C LYS A 16 -34.08 -0.08 16.67
N GLY A 17 -32.96 0.30 17.28
CA GLY A 17 -32.93 0.79 18.65
C GLY A 17 -33.65 2.13 18.72
N GLU A 18 -34.52 2.31 19.71
CA GLU A 18 -35.19 3.58 19.96
C GLU A 18 -34.12 4.65 20.25
N ALA A 19 -34.17 5.78 19.52
CA ALA A 19 -33.26 6.89 19.72
C ALA A 19 -33.35 7.39 21.16
N GLN A 20 -32.24 7.33 21.90
CA GLN A 20 -32.11 8.16 23.10
C GLN A 20 -32.18 9.63 22.69
N PRO A 21 -32.79 10.50 23.53
CA PRO A 21 -32.77 11.93 23.27
C PRO A 21 -31.32 12.41 23.24
N ASP A 22 -30.97 13.21 22.23
CA ASP A 22 -29.68 13.91 22.17
C ASP A 22 -29.40 14.59 23.52
N PRO A 23 -28.21 14.38 24.13
CA PRO A 23 -27.81 15.24 25.23
C PRO A 23 -27.86 16.69 24.74
N THR A 24 -28.36 17.59 25.60
CA THR A 24 -28.35 19.03 25.32
C THR A 24 -26.94 19.44 24.89
N PRO A 25 -26.76 20.15 23.74
CA PRO A 25 -25.42 20.47 23.26
C PRO A 25 -24.65 21.22 24.35
N ASN A 26 -23.50 20.67 24.73
CA ASN A 26 -22.55 21.34 25.61
C ASN A 26 -22.20 22.71 24.98
N PRO A 27 -22.04 23.78 25.79
CA PRO A 27 -21.64 25.07 25.25
C PRO A 27 -20.28 24.93 24.57
N SER A 28 -20.11 25.59 23.41
CA SER A 28 -18.83 25.63 22.72
C SER A 28 -17.71 26.15 23.62
N PRO A 29 -16.46 25.67 23.48
CA PRO A 29 -15.33 26.12 24.28
C PRO A 29 -15.13 27.64 24.18
N THR A 30 -14.77 28.28 25.29
CA THR A 30 -14.53 29.72 25.41
C THR A 30 -13.07 30.00 25.78
N ILE A 31 -12.62 31.25 25.68
CA ILE A 31 -11.23 31.65 25.94
C ILE A 31 -10.70 31.27 27.34
N ASP A 32 -11.59 31.02 28.30
CA ASP A 32 -11.23 30.56 29.65
C ASP A 32 -10.94 29.03 29.70
N ASP A 33 -11.23 28.29 28.62
CA ASP A 33 -11.12 26.82 28.50
C ASP A 33 -9.81 26.37 27.84
N VAL A 34 -8.70 27.08 28.10
CA VAL A 34 -7.37 26.64 27.63
C VAL A 34 -6.95 25.37 28.37
N ILE A 35 -6.71 24.29 27.62
CA ILE A 35 -6.36 22.98 28.16
C ILE A 35 -4.84 22.86 28.19
N GLY A 36 -4.29 22.52 29.36
CA GLY A 36 -2.88 22.19 29.53
C GLY A 36 -2.60 20.71 29.28
N SER A 37 -1.34 20.31 29.41
CA SER A 37 -0.99 18.89 29.32
C SER A 37 -1.60 18.09 30.49
N GLY A 38 -2.12 16.91 30.20
CA GLY A 38 -2.85 16.05 31.13
C GLY A 38 -3.71 15.01 30.41
N THR A 39 -4.45 14.24 31.20
CA THR A 39 -5.47 13.30 30.71
C THR A 39 -6.83 13.76 31.24
N TYR A 40 -7.84 13.72 30.38
CA TYR A 40 -9.15 14.33 30.59
C TYR A 40 -10.25 13.43 30.04
N THR A 41 -11.36 13.33 30.76
CA THR A 41 -12.62 12.82 30.23
C THR A 41 -13.43 13.99 29.66
N VAL A 42 -13.66 14.01 28.35
CA VAL A 42 -14.36 15.11 27.67
C VAL A 42 -15.85 15.13 28.07
N GLY A 43 -16.39 16.32 28.31
CA GLY A 43 -17.72 16.54 28.88
C GLY A 43 -17.77 16.44 30.41
N THR A 44 -16.70 15.93 31.05
CA THR A 44 -16.55 15.90 32.52
C THR A 44 -15.48 16.88 33.00
N ASP A 45 -14.25 16.73 32.49
CA ASP A 45 -13.10 17.54 32.91
C ASP A 45 -12.90 18.79 32.03
N ILE A 46 -13.21 18.67 30.74
CA ILE A 46 -13.05 19.71 29.71
C ILE A 46 -14.26 19.70 28.76
N PRO A 47 -14.65 20.83 28.14
CA PRO A 47 -15.79 20.85 27.23
C PRO A 47 -15.49 20.13 25.91
N ALA A 48 -16.50 19.50 25.31
CA ALA A 48 -16.42 19.05 23.92
C ALA A 48 -16.35 20.25 22.96
N GLY A 49 -15.78 20.04 21.78
CA GLY A 49 -15.68 21.03 20.73
C GLY A 49 -14.39 20.94 19.92
N ARG A 50 -14.20 21.93 19.05
CA ARG A 50 -12.98 22.07 18.24
C ARG A 50 -11.94 22.87 19.00
N TYR A 51 -10.68 22.46 18.88
CA TYR A 51 -9.54 23.13 19.47
C TYR A 51 -8.40 23.28 18.47
N HIS A 52 -7.61 24.33 18.65
CA HIS A 52 -6.29 24.47 18.07
C HIS A 52 -5.23 24.11 19.12
N VAL A 53 -4.34 23.20 18.78
CA VAL A 53 -3.34 22.66 19.71
C VAL A 53 -1.96 23.13 19.30
N GLU A 54 -1.28 23.81 20.20
CA GLU A 54 0.09 24.32 20.00
C GLU A 54 1.09 23.51 20.84
N PRO A 55 2.23 23.09 20.26
CA PRO A 55 3.28 22.42 21.02
C PRO A 55 3.97 23.40 21.98
N ASN A 56 4.22 22.94 23.20
CA ASN A 56 5.06 23.62 24.18
C ASN A 56 6.53 23.27 23.91
N GLY A 57 7.16 24.00 22.98
CA GLY A 57 8.56 23.82 22.62
C GLY A 57 8.71 23.22 21.23
N TYR A 58 9.47 22.12 21.11
CA TYR A 58 9.77 21.53 19.81
C TYR A 58 8.68 20.58 19.31
N TYR A 59 8.05 19.81 20.20
CA TYR A 59 7.06 18.80 19.82
C TYR A 59 5.95 18.72 20.86
N GLY A 60 4.78 18.25 20.44
CA GLY A 60 3.65 17.87 21.29
C GLY A 60 3.05 16.55 20.81
N SER A 61 2.19 15.95 21.64
CA SER A 61 1.42 14.78 21.24
C SER A 61 0.02 14.78 21.82
N ILE A 62 -0.90 14.11 21.11
CA ILE A 62 -2.27 13.85 21.55
C ILE A 62 -2.60 12.38 21.45
N SER A 63 -3.54 11.93 22.29
CA SER A 63 -4.31 10.72 22.06
C SER A 63 -5.79 10.97 22.34
N ILE A 64 -6.67 10.55 21.44
CA ILE A 64 -8.13 10.59 21.61
C ILE A 64 -8.62 9.15 21.56
N SER A 65 -9.01 8.59 22.71
CA SER A 65 -9.62 7.27 22.77
C SER A 65 -11.14 7.40 22.77
N VAL A 66 -11.78 6.67 21.86
CA VAL A 66 -13.24 6.52 21.83
C VAL A 66 -13.61 5.35 22.72
N GLU A 67 -14.61 5.54 23.60
CA GLU A 67 -15.03 4.51 24.54
C GLU A 67 -15.42 3.21 23.79
N ASP A 68 -14.98 2.05 24.31
CA ASP A 68 -15.20 0.69 23.79
C ASP A 68 -14.53 0.28 22.46
N ASP A 69 -13.68 1.11 21.83
CA ASP A 69 -12.99 0.66 20.60
C ASP A 69 -11.57 1.25 20.39
N TYR A 70 -10.58 0.49 20.84
CA TYR A 70 -9.15 0.86 20.75
C TYR A 70 -8.67 1.01 19.29
N LEU A 71 -9.30 0.33 18.33
CA LEU A 71 -8.92 0.38 16.91
C LEU A 71 -9.21 1.75 16.27
N PHE A 72 -10.11 2.54 16.86
CA PHE A 72 -10.47 3.88 16.38
C PHE A 72 -9.93 4.99 17.28
N SER A 73 -8.96 4.69 18.14
CA SER A 73 -8.25 5.72 18.89
C SER A 73 -7.30 6.50 17.98
N GLY A 74 -7.33 7.83 18.07
CA GLY A 74 -6.43 8.70 17.34
C GLY A 74 -5.16 8.98 18.15
N TYR A 75 -4.01 8.94 17.50
CA TYR A 75 -2.73 9.35 18.09
C TYR A 75 -1.96 10.19 17.10
N LYS A 76 -1.40 11.32 17.56
CA LYS A 76 -0.52 12.14 16.72
C LYS A 76 0.56 12.80 17.54
N SER A 77 1.79 12.71 17.03
CA SER A 77 2.87 13.62 17.38
C SER A 77 2.94 14.74 16.35
N PHE A 78 3.25 15.95 16.79
CA PHE A 78 3.27 17.12 15.91
C PHE A 78 4.33 18.12 16.36
N TYR A 79 5.01 18.73 15.38
CA TYR A 79 5.98 19.81 15.59
C TYR A 79 5.37 21.17 15.31
N ARG A 80 4.28 21.19 14.53
CA ARG A 80 3.50 22.38 14.19
C ARG A 80 2.10 22.30 14.77
N PRO A 81 1.44 23.45 15.00
CA PRO A 81 0.09 23.43 15.56
C PRO A 81 -0.90 22.61 14.73
N ILE A 82 -1.79 21.88 15.41
CA ILE A 82 -2.85 21.04 14.81
C ILE A 82 -4.24 21.51 15.21
N TYR A 83 -5.27 21.06 14.48
CA TYR A 83 -6.66 21.16 14.92
C TYR A 83 -7.16 19.80 15.37
N ILE A 84 -8.02 19.81 16.38
CA ILE A 84 -8.66 18.61 16.93
C ILE A 84 -10.16 18.83 17.16
N GLU A 85 -10.95 17.77 17.04
CA GLU A 85 -12.36 17.74 17.47
C GLU A 85 -12.55 16.74 18.62
N LEU A 86 -12.93 17.24 19.79
CA LEU A 86 -13.26 16.44 20.97
C LEU A 86 -14.78 16.31 21.11
N ARG A 87 -15.27 15.11 21.37
CA ARG A 87 -16.69 14.77 21.59
C ARG A 87 -16.90 14.34 23.04
N ASP A 88 -18.10 14.58 23.57
CA ASP A 88 -18.46 14.14 24.93
C ASP A 88 -18.21 12.63 25.09
N GLY A 89 -17.52 12.24 26.18
CA GLY A 89 -17.14 10.85 26.44
C GLY A 89 -15.77 10.43 25.88
N ASP A 90 -15.12 11.24 25.03
CA ASP A 90 -13.76 10.96 24.60
C ASP A 90 -12.79 10.96 25.81
N GLU A 91 -11.85 10.02 25.84
CA GLU A 91 -10.70 10.06 26.74
C GLU A 91 -9.53 10.73 26.02
N PHE A 92 -9.19 11.96 26.42
CA PHE A 92 -8.20 12.80 25.75
C PHE A 92 -6.93 12.92 26.60
N SER A 93 -5.77 12.61 26.03
CA SER A 93 -4.47 12.96 26.61
C SER A 93 -3.74 13.97 25.73
N LEU A 94 -3.16 14.98 26.37
CA LEU A 94 -2.35 16.04 25.77
C LEU A 94 -1.00 16.08 26.46
N GLU A 95 0.09 15.97 25.71
CA GLU A 95 1.44 16.04 26.26
C GLU A 95 2.27 17.13 25.58
N SER A 96 3.06 17.84 26.38
CA SER A 96 3.97 18.91 25.92
C SER A 96 3.29 19.91 24.97
N ALA A 97 2.03 20.26 25.24
CA ALA A 97 1.23 21.14 24.39
C ALA A 97 0.12 21.85 25.17
N LYS A 98 -0.55 22.81 24.52
CA LYS A 98 -1.76 23.48 25.01
C LYS A 98 -2.83 23.47 23.93
N ALA A 99 -4.08 23.25 24.31
CA ALA A 99 -5.21 23.38 23.40
C ALA A 99 -6.00 24.66 23.72
N TYR A 100 -6.26 25.45 22.69
CA TYR A 100 -7.04 26.68 22.73
C TYR A 100 -8.35 26.46 21.98
N PRO A 101 -9.44 27.14 22.36
CA PRO A 101 -10.67 27.14 21.56
C PRO A 101 -10.38 27.45 20.09
N PHE A 102 -11.02 26.73 19.17
CA PHE A 102 -10.74 26.82 17.74
C PHE A 102 -10.85 28.23 17.14
N ASP A 103 -11.73 29.07 17.68
CA ASP A 103 -11.94 30.45 17.20
C ASP A 103 -10.79 31.39 17.59
N GLU A 104 -9.92 31.00 18.53
CA GLU A 104 -8.72 31.74 18.92
C GLU A 104 -7.50 31.39 18.05
N ARG A 105 -7.65 30.47 17.08
CA ARG A 105 -6.54 30.05 16.21
C ARG A 105 -6.03 31.23 15.37
N PRO A 106 -4.72 31.29 15.09
CA PRO A 106 -4.19 32.26 14.16
C PRO A 106 -4.75 32.00 12.75
N THR A 107 -5.12 33.05 12.02
CA THR A 107 -5.39 32.92 10.59
C THR A 107 -4.10 32.53 9.89
N PRO A 108 -4.07 31.44 9.11
CA PRO A 108 -2.87 31.08 8.36
C PRO A 108 -2.47 32.21 7.42
N ASN A 109 -1.21 32.66 7.49
CA ASN A 109 -0.73 33.79 6.70
C ASN A 109 -0.02 33.25 5.45
N GLY A 110 -0.66 33.42 4.29
CA GLY A 110 -0.27 32.78 3.04
C GLY A 110 1.09 33.23 2.48
N ALA A 111 1.96 32.25 2.31
CA ALA A 111 2.92 32.06 1.21
C ALA A 111 3.55 30.66 1.32
N GLU A 112 3.69 30.14 2.53
CA GLU A 112 4.26 28.82 2.86
C GLU A 112 3.20 28.03 3.62
N LEU A 113 2.57 27.04 2.96
CA LEU A 113 1.51 26.22 3.55
C LEU A 113 2.06 25.13 4.48
N GLU A 114 2.80 25.52 5.52
CA GLU A 114 3.24 24.61 6.59
C GLU A 114 2.25 24.69 7.77
N GLY A 115 1.92 23.56 8.39
CA GLY A 115 0.95 23.46 9.47
C GLY A 115 -0.39 22.88 9.04
N SER A 116 -1.47 23.31 9.69
CA SER A 116 -2.77 22.66 9.62
C SER A 116 -3.85 23.57 9.07
N TYR A 117 -4.74 23.02 8.24
CA TYR A 117 -5.71 23.78 7.46
C TYR A 117 -7.06 23.05 7.42
N LEU A 118 -8.13 23.76 7.75
CA LEU A 118 -9.50 23.33 7.47
C LEU A 118 -9.91 23.84 6.08
N ILE A 119 -10.17 22.91 5.17
CA ILE A 119 -10.49 23.23 3.78
C ILE A 119 -11.92 23.77 3.70
N GLY A 120 -12.09 24.84 2.93
CA GLY A 120 -13.31 25.66 2.86
C GLY A 120 -13.33 26.85 3.84
N GLU A 121 -12.50 26.83 4.89
CA GLU A 121 -12.33 27.97 5.81
C GLU A 121 -10.95 28.63 5.65
N ASP A 122 -9.88 27.85 5.85
CA ASP A 122 -8.50 28.34 5.88
C ASP A 122 -7.87 28.32 4.48
N LEU A 123 -8.18 27.29 3.68
CA LEU A 123 -7.78 27.17 2.27
C LEU A 123 -8.99 26.75 1.41
N PRO A 124 -9.13 27.23 0.17
CA PRO A 124 -10.17 26.74 -0.72
C PRO A 124 -9.90 25.28 -1.14
N ALA A 125 -10.96 24.50 -1.37
CA ALA A 125 -10.85 23.20 -2.03
C ALA A 125 -10.15 23.29 -3.39
N GLY A 126 -9.43 22.24 -3.76
CA GLY A 126 -8.67 22.17 -5.00
C GLY A 126 -7.46 21.24 -4.91
N THR A 127 -6.55 21.36 -5.88
CA THR A 127 -5.31 20.58 -5.93
C THR A 127 -4.13 21.45 -5.52
N TYR A 128 -3.32 20.93 -4.60
CA TYR A 128 -2.13 21.57 -4.08
C TYR A 128 -0.90 20.70 -4.35
N VAL A 129 0.25 21.36 -4.45
CA VAL A 129 1.56 20.72 -4.56
C VAL A 129 2.34 21.08 -3.32
N VAL A 130 2.94 20.10 -2.66
CA VAL A 130 3.80 20.29 -1.50
C VAL A 130 5.21 19.83 -1.85
N ILE A 131 6.19 20.69 -1.57
CA ILE A 131 7.60 20.44 -1.91
C ILE A 131 8.42 20.49 -0.63
N SER A 132 9.29 19.50 -0.43
CA SER A 132 10.15 19.42 0.75
C SER A 132 11.05 20.64 0.86
N THR A 133 11.20 21.13 2.08
CA THR A 133 12.12 22.22 2.42
C THR A 133 13.29 21.75 3.28
N ASP A 134 13.27 20.50 3.75
CA ASP A 134 14.31 19.99 4.63
C ASP A 134 15.56 19.57 3.84
N PRO A 135 16.71 20.23 4.05
CA PRO A 135 17.96 19.85 3.39
C PRO A 135 18.60 18.56 3.93
N ASN A 136 18.08 17.97 5.02
CA ASN A 136 18.68 16.80 5.66
C ASN A 136 17.99 15.49 5.28
N TRP A 137 16.68 15.42 5.50
CA TRP A 137 15.90 14.23 5.20
C TRP A 137 15.17 14.32 3.87
N GLU A 138 15.00 15.55 3.34
CA GLU A 138 14.42 15.84 2.03
C GLU A 138 13.07 15.15 1.82
N TYR A 139 12.19 15.10 2.82
CA TYR A 139 10.81 14.60 2.62
C TYR A 139 9.74 15.61 3.09
N VAL A 140 8.50 15.38 2.70
CA VAL A 140 7.30 16.07 3.17
C VAL A 140 6.48 15.09 4.01
N ASP A 141 5.99 15.53 5.16
CA ASP A 141 4.96 14.80 5.91
C ASP A 141 3.61 15.44 5.59
N ILE A 142 2.74 14.69 4.94
CA ILE A 142 1.39 15.14 4.63
C ILE A 142 0.40 14.15 5.18
N SER A 143 -0.54 14.67 5.95
CA SER A 143 -1.71 13.94 6.38
C SER A 143 -2.96 14.65 5.89
N LEU A 144 -3.84 13.92 5.23
CA LEU A 144 -5.15 14.41 4.85
C LEU A 144 -6.20 13.57 5.55
N SER A 145 -7.13 14.23 6.24
CA SER A 145 -8.18 13.56 7.00
C SER A 145 -9.55 14.17 6.74
N SER A 146 -10.62 13.36 6.80
CA SER A 146 -12.01 13.82 6.67
C SER A 146 -12.55 14.47 7.94
N ASP A 147 -11.85 14.33 9.06
CA ASP A 147 -12.15 14.99 10.32
C ASP A 147 -10.87 15.34 11.10
N MET A 148 -11.04 16.02 12.24
CA MET A 148 -9.94 16.46 13.11
C MET A 148 -9.73 15.49 14.29
N ARG A 149 -10.13 14.22 14.18
CA ARG A 149 -10.00 13.25 15.26
C ARG A 149 -8.74 12.41 15.16
N TRP A 150 -8.07 12.46 14.00
CA TRP A 150 -6.83 11.74 13.75
C TRP A 150 -6.94 10.23 13.97
N THR A 151 -8.12 9.69 13.67
CA THR A 151 -8.38 8.25 13.71
C THR A 151 -8.05 7.64 12.36
N ILE A 152 -7.73 6.34 12.34
CA ILE A 152 -7.39 5.63 11.10
C ILE A 152 -8.52 5.70 10.04
N ASP A 153 -9.78 5.69 10.46
CA ASP A 153 -10.95 5.80 9.57
C ASP A 153 -11.09 7.16 8.90
N SER A 154 -10.55 8.20 9.53
CA SER A 154 -10.60 9.56 8.99
C SER A 154 -9.48 9.82 8.00
N GLU A 155 -8.45 8.97 7.94
CA GLU A 155 -7.27 9.18 7.10
C GLU A 155 -7.60 8.93 5.62
N LEU A 156 -7.59 10.02 4.85
CA LEU A 156 -7.83 9.99 3.42
C LEU A 156 -6.53 9.71 2.68
N THR A 157 -5.43 10.33 3.08
CA THR A 157 -4.11 10.10 2.47
C THR A 157 -3.03 10.21 3.51
N TYR A 158 -2.11 9.26 3.49
CA TYR A 158 -0.88 9.31 4.24
C TYR A 158 0.28 8.92 3.33
N TYR A 159 1.27 9.79 3.22
CA TYR A 159 2.54 9.49 2.56
C TYR A 159 3.62 9.32 3.63
N PRO A 160 3.77 8.13 4.26
CA PRO A 160 4.74 7.92 5.34
C PRO A 160 6.21 7.98 4.90
N PHE A 161 6.47 8.04 3.59
CA PHE A 161 7.78 7.72 3.02
C PHE A 161 8.32 8.90 2.24
N GLY A 162 9.39 9.54 2.72
CA GLY A 162 10.49 10.06 1.90
C GLY A 162 10.21 11.03 0.72
N LEU A 163 8.96 11.43 0.45
CA LEU A 163 8.60 12.10 -0.78
C LEU A 163 9.11 13.54 -0.76
N LYS A 164 9.79 13.96 -1.81
CA LYS A 164 10.27 15.34 -2.00
C LYS A 164 9.22 16.26 -2.60
N TYR A 165 8.25 15.67 -3.29
CA TYR A 165 7.19 16.34 -4.03
C TYR A 165 5.89 15.54 -3.88
N ALA A 166 4.78 16.20 -3.61
CA ALA A 166 3.49 15.53 -3.54
C ALA A 166 2.34 16.41 -4.05
N VAL A 167 1.53 15.86 -4.95
CA VAL A 167 0.25 16.44 -5.36
C VAL A 167 -0.87 15.89 -4.47
N VAL A 168 -1.68 16.79 -3.90
CA VAL A 168 -2.77 16.44 -2.99
C VAL A 168 -4.04 17.17 -3.39
N GLU A 169 -5.12 16.42 -3.62
CA GLU A 169 -6.46 16.95 -3.80
C GLU A 169 -7.24 17.00 -2.50
N VAL A 170 -7.81 18.18 -2.23
CA VAL A 170 -8.57 18.46 -1.02
C VAL A 170 -9.95 19.04 -1.34
N GLU A 171 -10.94 18.63 -0.55
CA GLU A 171 -12.36 18.97 -0.67
C GLU A 171 -12.82 19.78 0.56
N ASP A 172 -13.92 20.53 0.42
CA ASP A 172 -14.47 21.33 1.53
C ASP A 172 -14.79 20.44 2.74
N GLY A 173 -14.29 20.83 3.92
CA GLY A 173 -14.44 20.07 5.16
C GLY A 173 -13.28 19.14 5.47
N ASP A 174 -12.38 18.87 4.51
CA ASP A 174 -11.15 18.15 4.78
C ASP A 174 -10.26 18.90 5.76
N TYR A 175 -9.40 18.15 6.42
CA TYR A 175 -8.35 18.65 7.26
C TYR A 175 -6.99 18.22 6.71
N LEU A 176 -6.21 19.20 6.25
CA LEU A 176 -4.88 19.01 5.68
C LEU A 176 -3.82 19.42 6.70
N HIS A 177 -2.83 18.56 6.90
CA HIS A 177 -1.64 18.86 7.68
C HIS A 177 -0.40 18.66 6.82
N ILE A 178 0.49 19.65 6.84
CA ILE A 178 1.76 19.65 6.13
C ILE A 178 2.87 19.95 7.13
N ASP A 179 3.88 19.09 7.21
CA ASP A 179 5.12 19.35 7.93
C ASP A 179 6.32 19.26 6.97
N GLU A 180 7.37 20.02 7.29
CA GLU A 180 8.66 20.05 6.56
C GLU A 180 8.56 20.42 5.05
N GLY A 181 7.44 21.00 4.61
CA GLY A 181 7.16 21.33 3.22
C GLY A 181 6.56 22.72 2.99
N THR A 182 6.73 23.22 1.76
CA THR A 182 6.02 24.41 1.25
C THR A 182 4.93 23.98 0.30
N GLY A 183 3.67 24.30 0.62
CA GLY A 183 2.55 24.06 -0.29
C GLY A 183 2.25 25.24 -1.24
N TYR A 184 1.82 24.90 -2.46
CA TYR A 184 1.42 25.79 -3.53
C TYR A 184 0.06 25.34 -4.08
N ALA A 185 -0.79 26.27 -4.53
CA ALA A 185 -1.87 25.88 -5.44
C ALA A 185 -1.24 25.32 -6.72
N ILE A 186 -1.81 24.27 -7.32
CA ILE A 186 -1.19 23.59 -8.48
C ILE A 186 -0.85 24.54 -9.64
N ALA A 187 -1.65 25.58 -9.85
CA ALA A 187 -1.42 26.57 -10.92
C ALA A 187 -0.19 27.46 -10.69
N ASP A 188 0.24 27.60 -9.44
CA ASP A 188 1.37 28.43 -9.02
C ASP A 188 2.60 27.58 -8.66
N ALA A 189 2.48 26.25 -8.66
CA ALA A 189 3.54 25.33 -8.31
C ALA A 189 4.66 25.34 -9.35
N PRO A 190 5.94 25.23 -8.94
CA PRO A 190 7.03 25.02 -9.88
C PRO A 190 6.90 23.65 -10.53
N ALA A 191 7.38 23.52 -11.77
CA ALA A 191 7.42 22.22 -12.45
C ALA A 191 8.29 21.23 -11.66
N PRO A 192 7.85 19.97 -11.49
CA PRO A 192 8.62 18.96 -10.77
C PRO A 192 9.87 18.50 -11.53
N ASP A 193 10.86 18.00 -10.79
CA ASP A 193 11.83 17.03 -11.31
C ASP A 193 11.26 15.63 -11.04
N ILE A 194 10.85 14.90 -12.08
CA ILE A 194 10.20 13.59 -11.91
C ILE A 194 11.19 12.45 -11.57
N ASN A 195 12.50 12.73 -11.49
CA ASN A 195 13.53 11.76 -11.07
C ASN A 195 13.84 11.84 -9.57
N VAL A 196 12.95 12.40 -8.77
CA VAL A 196 13.05 12.35 -7.32
C VAL A 196 11.84 11.63 -6.74
N ASP A 197 11.99 11.09 -5.54
CA ASP A 197 10.89 10.40 -4.88
C ASP A 197 9.72 11.37 -4.69
N GLY A 198 8.55 11.02 -5.20
CA GLY A 198 7.41 11.92 -5.17
C GLY A 198 6.10 11.32 -5.65
N ALA A 199 5.01 12.02 -5.34
CA ALA A 199 3.66 11.74 -5.81
C ALA A 199 3.26 12.81 -6.84
N TYR A 200 3.04 12.40 -8.07
CA TYR A 200 2.84 13.25 -9.24
C TYR A 200 1.46 13.04 -9.86
N ARG A 201 1.02 14.01 -10.65
CA ARG A 201 -0.19 13.88 -11.46
C ARG A 201 0.13 13.65 -12.93
N VAL A 202 -0.46 12.60 -13.51
CA VAL A 202 -0.33 12.29 -14.93
C VAL A 202 -1.14 13.30 -15.76
N GLY A 203 -0.48 13.85 -16.78
CA GLY A 203 -0.87 15.04 -17.54
C GLY A 203 0.02 16.23 -17.17
N PRO A 204 -0.25 16.96 -16.06
CA PRO A 204 0.51 18.17 -15.71
C PRO A 204 1.98 17.93 -15.35
N ASP A 205 2.30 16.86 -14.62
CA ASP A 205 3.65 16.59 -14.11
C ASP A 205 4.37 15.53 -14.95
N VAL A 206 3.66 14.46 -15.30
CA VAL A 206 4.17 13.30 -16.04
C VAL A 206 3.27 13.07 -17.25
N GLU A 207 3.81 13.00 -18.46
CA GLU A 207 2.98 12.71 -19.63
C GLU A 207 2.31 11.32 -19.53
N PRO A 208 1.08 11.13 -20.01
CA PRO A 208 0.49 9.81 -20.12
C PRO A 208 1.28 8.92 -21.08
N GLY A 209 1.38 7.63 -20.77
CA GLY A 209 2.10 6.69 -21.61
C GLY A 209 2.41 5.36 -20.95
N TYR A 210 2.94 4.45 -21.76
CA TYR A 210 3.46 3.18 -21.31
C TYR A 210 4.97 3.30 -21.10
N TYR A 211 5.41 3.08 -19.86
CA TYR A 211 6.79 3.32 -19.44
C TYR A 211 7.47 2.05 -18.95
N ARG A 212 8.76 1.95 -19.26
CA ARG A 212 9.69 1.11 -18.52
C ARG A 212 10.26 1.93 -17.38
N VAL A 213 10.23 1.38 -16.17
CA VAL A 213 10.74 2.03 -14.97
C VAL A 213 12.02 1.33 -14.54
N LEU A 214 13.07 2.12 -14.34
CA LEU A 214 14.38 1.65 -13.87
C LEU A 214 14.71 2.26 -12.52
N PRO A 215 15.44 1.55 -11.65
CA PRO A 215 15.97 2.14 -10.43
C PRO A 215 16.94 3.28 -10.75
N ILE A 216 16.92 4.35 -9.95
CA ILE A 216 17.95 5.39 -10.01
C ILE A 216 19.24 4.89 -9.34
N ASP A 217 19.10 4.22 -8.20
CA ASP A 217 20.15 3.49 -7.49
C ASP A 217 19.81 1.99 -7.51
N ASN A 218 20.60 1.21 -8.25
CA ASN A 218 20.42 -0.24 -8.40
C ASN A 218 20.62 -1.05 -7.09
N SER A 219 21.04 -0.42 -6.00
CA SER A 219 21.14 -1.08 -4.68
C SER A 219 19.88 -0.95 -3.82
N VAL A 220 18.93 -0.14 -4.28
CA VAL A 220 17.65 0.13 -3.62
C VAL A 220 16.55 -0.34 -4.56
N GLU A 221 15.47 -0.88 -4.01
CA GLU A 221 14.30 -1.22 -4.82
C GLU A 221 13.67 0.05 -5.42
N THR A 222 13.16 -0.05 -6.63
CA THR A 222 12.26 0.95 -7.22
C THR A 222 10.82 0.54 -6.92
N THR A 223 9.98 1.51 -6.58
CA THR A 223 8.56 1.29 -6.29
C THR A 223 7.72 2.26 -7.09
N VAL A 224 6.64 1.74 -7.68
CA VAL A 224 5.67 2.52 -8.43
C VAL A 224 4.28 2.18 -7.95
N ILE A 225 3.54 3.21 -7.55
CA ILE A 225 2.13 3.09 -7.16
C ILE A 225 1.33 3.98 -8.09
N VAL A 226 0.30 3.43 -8.73
CA VAL A 226 -0.65 4.21 -9.53
C VAL A 226 -2.01 4.15 -8.86
N SER A 227 -2.66 5.29 -8.73
CA SER A 227 -3.99 5.42 -8.13
C SER A 227 -4.89 6.28 -9.00
N ALA A 228 -6.20 6.03 -8.96
CA ALA A 228 -7.19 6.85 -9.68
C ALA A 228 -7.40 8.24 -9.05
N THR A 229 -6.92 8.42 -7.82
CA THR A 229 -7.16 9.59 -6.98
C THR A 229 -5.95 9.78 -6.06
N SER A 230 -5.63 11.03 -5.68
CA SER A 230 -4.64 11.28 -4.61
C SER A 230 -5.20 10.98 -3.22
N ARG A 231 -6.51 10.77 -3.12
CA ARG A 231 -7.29 10.44 -1.93
C ARG A 231 -7.50 8.93 -1.88
N GLY A 232 -7.30 8.34 -0.71
CA GLY A 232 -7.65 6.96 -0.39
C GLY A 232 -6.70 5.91 -0.95
N TRP A 233 -7.06 4.65 -0.72
CA TRP A 233 -6.30 3.46 -1.09
C TRP A 233 -6.75 2.86 -2.45
N GLU A 234 -7.36 3.65 -3.34
CA GLU A 234 -7.80 3.19 -4.67
C GLU A 234 -6.62 3.03 -5.63
N GLN A 235 -5.81 2.01 -5.37
CA GLN A 235 -4.64 1.65 -6.17
C GLN A 235 -5.09 0.87 -7.41
N LEU A 236 -4.52 1.24 -8.55
CA LEU A 236 -4.61 0.57 -9.84
C LEU A 236 -3.38 -0.31 -10.09
N PHE A 237 -2.25 0.04 -9.46
CA PHE A 237 -0.97 -0.65 -9.58
C PHE A 237 -0.13 -0.36 -8.35
N ASN A 238 0.60 -1.35 -7.83
CA ASN A 238 1.50 -1.19 -6.70
C ASN A 238 2.55 -2.28 -6.73
N GLU A 239 3.69 -2.00 -7.35
CA GLU A 239 4.76 -2.96 -7.52
C GLU A 239 6.12 -2.37 -7.19
N TYR A 240 7.05 -3.26 -6.83
CA TYR A 240 8.44 -2.93 -6.57
C TYR A 240 9.37 -3.94 -7.26
N ALA A 241 10.58 -3.49 -7.60
CA ALA A 241 11.61 -4.32 -8.25
C ALA A 241 13.02 -3.79 -7.97
N TYR A 242 14.04 -4.62 -8.18
CA TYR A 242 15.44 -4.18 -8.17
C TYR A 242 15.98 -3.91 -9.58
N ASP A 243 15.42 -4.54 -10.61
CA ASP A 243 15.91 -4.40 -11.99
C ASP A 243 15.03 -3.46 -12.81
N GLN A 244 13.74 -3.77 -12.94
CA GLN A 244 12.80 -2.99 -13.75
C GLN A 244 11.34 -3.28 -13.42
N LEU A 245 10.47 -2.32 -13.75
CA LEU A 245 9.02 -2.46 -13.81
C LEU A 245 8.47 -1.94 -15.14
N TYR A 246 7.19 -2.23 -15.40
CA TYR A 246 6.40 -1.54 -16.42
C TYR A 246 5.16 -0.92 -15.79
N VAL A 247 4.77 0.23 -16.32
CA VAL A 247 3.59 0.96 -15.86
C VAL A 247 2.87 1.59 -17.04
N ASP A 248 1.54 1.52 -17.05
CA ASP A 248 0.69 2.19 -18.03
C ASP A 248 -0.05 3.35 -17.35
N LEU A 249 0.39 4.59 -17.64
CA LEU A 249 -0.08 5.83 -17.03
C LEU A 249 -1.10 6.52 -17.93
N HIS A 250 -2.30 6.78 -17.40
CA HIS A 250 -3.39 7.44 -18.12
C HIS A 250 -3.60 8.87 -17.59
N GLU A 251 -4.08 9.76 -18.47
CA GLU A 251 -4.39 11.16 -18.10
C GLU A 251 -5.29 11.22 -16.86
N GLY A 252 -4.86 11.97 -15.85
CA GLY A 252 -5.58 12.13 -14.59
C GLY A 252 -5.22 11.13 -13.49
N ASP A 253 -4.43 10.09 -13.78
CA ASP A 253 -3.89 9.20 -12.75
C ASP A 253 -2.97 9.97 -11.78
N TYR A 254 -2.80 9.41 -10.59
CA TYR A 254 -1.78 9.78 -9.62
C TYR A 254 -0.72 8.70 -9.59
N VAL A 255 0.55 9.09 -9.64
CA VAL A 255 1.67 8.15 -9.62
C VAL A 255 2.66 8.51 -8.52
N VAL A 256 2.94 7.57 -7.63
CA VAL A 256 4.07 7.64 -6.70
C VAL A 256 5.26 6.94 -7.34
N LEU A 257 6.38 7.65 -7.43
CA LEU A 257 7.65 7.13 -7.90
C LEU A 257 8.64 7.16 -6.74
N MET A 258 9.26 6.03 -6.42
CA MET A 258 10.33 5.94 -5.43
C MET A 258 11.54 5.25 -6.06
N ASN A 259 12.71 5.87 -5.95
CA ASN A 259 13.94 5.45 -6.59
C ASN A 259 13.70 5.11 -8.08
N ALA A 260 12.84 5.86 -8.77
CA ALA A 260 12.28 5.45 -10.06
C ALA A 260 12.64 6.44 -11.18
N GLN A 261 13.12 5.91 -12.30
CA GLN A 261 13.32 6.64 -13.54
C GLN A 261 12.40 6.08 -14.63
N LEU A 262 11.46 6.92 -15.08
CA LEU A 262 10.60 6.59 -16.22
C LEU A 262 11.39 6.72 -17.53
N THR A 263 11.31 5.69 -18.36
CA THR A 263 11.90 5.64 -19.70
C THR A 263 10.87 5.11 -20.70
N ASP A 264 11.03 5.50 -21.97
CA ASP A 264 10.15 5.02 -23.03
C ASP A 264 10.25 3.48 -23.13
N ALA A 265 9.09 2.80 -23.08
CA ALA A 265 8.99 1.35 -22.97
C ALA A 265 9.55 0.61 -24.20
N GLU A 266 9.70 1.31 -25.33
CA GLU A 266 10.26 0.78 -26.57
C GLU A 266 11.79 0.52 -26.50
N ASN A 267 12.46 0.94 -25.43
CA ASN A 267 13.90 0.70 -25.27
C ASN A 267 14.18 -0.72 -24.77
N GLU A 268 14.71 -1.57 -25.66
CA GLU A 268 15.18 -2.92 -25.32
C GLU A 268 16.19 -2.87 -24.16
N GLY A 269 15.87 -3.58 -23.08
CA GLY A 269 16.77 -3.83 -21.96
C GLY A 269 17.69 -5.02 -22.20
N SER A 270 18.75 -5.09 -21.42
CA SER A 270 19.50 -6.32 -21.21
C SER A 270 19.38 -6.67 -19.73
N TYR A 271 18.82 -7.83 -19.43
CA TYR A 271 18.67 -8.37 -18.08
C TYR A 271 19.20 -9.80 -18.04
N ASP A 272 19.64 -10.25 -16.87
CA ASP A 272 20.13 -11.61 -16.65
C ASP A 272 19.00 -12.47 -16.07
N LEU A 273 18.36 -13.28 -16.92
CA LEU A 273 17.29 -14.17 -16.49
C LEU A 273 17.76 -15.27 -15.51
N ALA A 274 19.06 -15.44 -15.29
CA ALA A 274 19.55 -16.36 -14.25
C ALA A 274 19.50 -15.76 -12.84
N ASP A 275 19.42 -14.43 -12.73
CA ASP A 275 19.36 -13.68 -11.47
C ASP A 275 18.61 -12.37 -11.70
N PHE A 276 17.30 -12.47 -11.82
CA PHE A 276 16.40 -11.37 -12.18
C PHE A 276 15.48 -11.03 -11.02
N SER A 277 15.22 -9.74 -10.83
CA SER A 277 14.35 -9.21 -9.80
C SER A 277 13.55 -8.03 -10.33
N GLY A 278 12.47 -8.31 -11.05
CA GLY A 278 11.53 -7.31 -11.54
C GLY A 278 10.49 -7.89 -12.47
N MET A 279 9.96 -7.04 -13.34
CA MET A 279 8.88 -7.37 -14.26
C MET A 279 9.36 -7.61 -15.70
N LEU A 280 8.83 -8.66 -16.34
CA LEU A 280 9.01 -8.98 -17.76
C LEU A 280 7.66 -8.91 -18.48
N GLU A 281 7.60 -8.27 -19.64
CA GLU A 281 6.43 -8.33 -20.53
C GLU A 281 6.55 -9.50 -21.53
N VAL A 282 5.54 -10.36 -21.57
CA VAL A 282 5.50 -11.53 -22.44
C VAL A 282 5.13 -11.10 -23.86
N GLY A 283 5.99 -11.44 -24.83
CA GLY A 283 5.92 -10.98 -26.22
C GLY A 283 6.98 -9.92 -26.56
N ARG A 284 7.44 -9.17 -25.55
CA ARG A 284 8.55 -8.20 -25.69
C ARG A 284 9.84 -8.73 -25.09
N ASP A 285 9.81 -9.06 -23.81
CA ASP A 285 11.01 -9.38 -23.02
C ASP A 285 11.33 -10.87 -23.06
N ILE A 286 10.30 -11.70 -23.04
CA ILE A 286 10.36 -13.16 -23.13
C ILE A 286 9.25 -13.64 -24.06
N ALA A 287 9.44 -14.78 -24.74
CA ALA A 287 8.41 -15.34 -25.59
C ALA A 287 7.25 -15.95 -24.76
N PRO A 288 6.02 -16.01 -25.29
CA PRO A 288 4.98 -16.83 -24.68
C PRO A 288 5.41 -18.29 -24.59
N GLY A 289 5.08 -18.96 -23.50
CA GLY A 289 5.46 -20.34 -23.26
C GLY A 289 5.46 -20.69 -21.79
N GLU A 290 5.99 -21.87 -21.49
CA GLU A 290 6.16 -22.33 -20.12
C GLU A 290 7.59 -22.12 -19.64
N TYR A 291 7.72 -21.72 -18.39
CA TYR A 291 8.96 -21.39 -17.72
C TYR A 291 9.06 -22.12 -16.39
N GLN A 292 10.25 -22.61 -16.05
CA GLN A 292 10.62 -22.91 -14.68
C GLN A 292 11.11 -21.60 -14.05
N VAL A 293 10.53 -21.23 -12.92
CA VAL A 293 11.03 -20.12 -12.09
C VAL A 293 11.70 -20.70 -10.86
N ALA A 294 12.87 -20.20 -10.49
CA ALA A 294 13.65 -20.73 -9.37
C ALA A 294 14.09 -19.63 -8.42
N ALA A 295 13.95 -19.88 -7.12
CA ALA A 295 14.31 -18.98 -6.06
C ALA A 295 15.84 -18.88 -5.90
N ASN A 296 16.38 -17.66 -5.96
CA ASN A 296 17.74 -17.35 -5.51
C ASN A 296 17.76 -16.80 -4.07
N SER A 297 16.58 -16.67 -3.44
CA SER A 297 16.35 -16.03 -2.14
C SER A 297 15.23 -16.71 -1.37
N THR A 298 15.22 -16.59 -0.04
CA THR A 298 14.17 -17.15 0.84
C THR A 298 12.86 -16.35 0.84
N TYR A 299 12.80 -15.24 0.10
CA TYR A 299 11.62 -14.39 -0.08
C TYR A 299 11.21 -14.33 -1.55
N PHE A 300 11.47 -15.41 -2.28
CA PHE A 300 11.11 -15.53 -3.69
C PHE A 300 9.58 -15.54 -3.85
N SER A 301 9.14 -14.86 -4.90
CA SER A 301 7.77 -14.87 -5.38
C SER A 301 7.80 -14.70 -6.89
N ALA A 302 6.85 -15.33 -7.56
CA ALA A 302 6.53 -15.05 -8.95
C ALA A 302 5.05 -14.69 -9.07
N GLN A 303 4.77 -13.63 -9.80
CA GLN A 303 3.44 -13.10 -10.00
C GLN A 303 3.15 -13.01 -11.50
N ILE A 304 2.01 -13.55 -11.92
CA ILE A 304 1.53 -13.45 -13.31
C ILE A 304 0.41 -12.42 -13.32
N MET A 305 0.67 -11.26 -13.90
CA MET A 305 -0.32 -10.19 -14.03
C MET A 305 -0.93 -10.18 -15.43
N ASN A 306 -2.25 -10.06 -15.49
CA ASN A 306 -2.99 -9.89 -16.74
C ASN A 306 -3.20 -8.42 -17.12
N SER A 307 -2.96 -7.50 -16.18
CA SER A 307 -3.22 -6.08 -16.30
C SER A 307 -2.23 -5.29 -15.44
N LEU A 308 -1.73 -4.16 -15.96
CA LEU A 308 -0.97 -3.17 -15.17
C LEU A 308 -1.89 -2.14 -14.49
N ARG A 309 -3.20 -2.40 -14.47
CA ARG A 309 -4.22 -1.47 -13.94
C ARG A 309 -5.28 -2.15 -13.08
N ASP A 310 -5.12 -3.43 -12.81
CA ASP A 310 -5.98 -4.18 -11.89
C ASP A 310 -5.10 -5.01 -10.94
N PRO A 311 -4.83 -4.53 -9.72
CA PRO A 311 -3.93 -5.20 -8.78
C PRO A 311 -4.53 -6.51 -8.24
N TRP A 312 -5.78 -6.82 -8.56
CA TRP A 312 -6.47 -8.03 -8.16
C TRP A 312 -6.45 -9.11 -9.24
N ASP A 313 -6.10 -8.78 -10.48
CA ASP A 313 -6.01 -9.71 -11.61
C ASP A 313 -4.58 -10.26 -11.75
N VAL A 314 -4.16 -10.97 -10.70
CA VAL A 314 -2.82 -11.51 -10.52
C VAL A 314 -2.87 -12.93 -9.93
N GLU A 315 -2.09 -13.83 -10.53
CA GLU A 315 -1.86 -15.17 -10.01
C GLU A 315 -0.50 -15.22 -9.29
N TYR A 316 -0.45 -15.89 -8.14
CA TYR A 316 0.75 -15.94 -7.30
C TYR A 316 1.33 -17.35 -7.21
N LEU A 317 2.66 -17.43 -7.29
CA LEU A 317 3.44 -18.62 -6.97
C LEU A 317 4.41 -18.34 -5.83
N TRP A 318 4.16 -19.01 -4.70
CA TRP A 318 5.01 -18.97 -3.51
C TRP A 318 5.72 -20.32 -3.38
N VAL A 319 7.03 -20.32 -3.58
CA VAL A 319 7.87 -21.53 -3.53
C VAL A 319 9.21 -21.17 -2.91
N ASP A 320 9.80 -22.11 -2.17
CA ASP A 320 11.13 -21.90 -1.57
C ASP A 320 12.26 -22.23 -2.55
N ASN A 321 11.98 -23.00 -3.60
CA ASN A 321 13.00 -23.54 -4.48
C ASN A 321 12.70 -23.31 -5.95
N TYR A 322 11.64 -23.89 -6.50
CA TYR A 322 11.23 -23.65 -7.88
C TYR A 322 9.75 -23.91 -8.11
N GLY A 323 9.28 -23.51 -9.28
CA GLY A 323 7.99 -23.92 -9.77
C GLY A 323 7.86 -23.62 -11.25
N TYR A 324 6.64 -23.75 -11.76
CA TYR A 324 6.37 -23.61 -13.18
C TYR A 324 5.26 -22.60 -13.40
N VAL A 325 5.45 -21.79 -14.44
CA VAL A 325 4.46 -20.80 -14.88
C VAL A 325 4.27 -20.91 -16.40
N THR A 326 3.01 -20.91 -16.84
CA THR A 326 2.66 -20.74 -18.25
C THR A 326 2.28 -19.29 -18.50
N LEU A 327 2.97 -18.67 -19.44
CA LEU A 327 2.85 -17.26 -19.80
C LEU A 327 2.31 -17.10 -21.22
N ASN A 328 1.28 -16.28 -21.36
CA ASN A 328 0.62 -15.91 -22.60
C ASN A 328 1.06 -14.53 -23.07
N GLU A 329 1.00 -14.29 -24.38
CA GLU A 329 1.27 -12.98 -24.99
C GLU A 329 0.49 -11.85 -24.28
N GLY A 330 1.19 -10.78 -23.92
CA GLY A 330 0.63 -9.60 -23.25
C GLY A 330 0.47 -9.72 -21.74
N GLN A 331 0.82 -10.85 -21.12
CA GLN A 331 0.93 -10.96 -19.66
C GLN A 331 2.26 -10.36 -19.17
N TYR A 332 2.32 -10.15 -17.85
CA TYR A 332 3.54 -9.70 -17.17
C TYR A 332 3.94 -10.71 -16.11
N LEU A 333 5.23 -11.04 -16.05
CA LEU A 333 5.80 -11.86 -14.98
C LEU A 333 6.65 -10.95 -14.08
N ASN A 334 6.23 -10.74 -12.83
CA ASN A 334 7.07 -10.10 -11.81
C ASN A 334 7.71 -11.17 -10.92
N VAL A 335 9.02 -11.07 -10.70
CA VAL A 335 9.82 -12.05 -9.97
C VAL A 335 10.68 -11.33 -8.93
N SER A 336 10.71 -11.83 -7.69
CA SER A 336 11.64 -11.34 -6.67
C SER A 336 12.88 -12.24 -6.57
N GLN A 337 14.03 -11.75 -7.07
CA GLN A 337 15.34 -12.38 -6.97
C GLN A 337 15.35 -13.88 -7.32
N GLY A 338 15.20 -14.20 -8.61
CA GLY A 338 15.19 -15.58 -9.07
C GLY A 338 15.58 -15.76 -10.53
N ALA A 339 15.66 -17.02 -10.93
CA ALA A 339 15.91 -17.41 -12.29
C ALA A 339 14.59 -17.68 -13.05
N VAL A 340 14.54 -17.26 -14.31
CA VAL A 340 13.42 -17.49 -15.24
C VAL A 340 13.95 -18.29 -16.43
N VAL A 341 13.65 -19.59 -16.47
CA VAL A 341 14.24 -20.53 -17.43
C VAL A 341 13.16 -21.09 -18.35
N PRO A 342 13.25 -20.91 -19.68
CA PRO A 342 12.33 -21.58 -20.61
C PRO A 342 12.30 -23.09 -20.38
N ILE A 343 11.12 -23.71 -20.46
CA ILE A 343 10.96 -25.13 -20.12
C ILE A 343 11.82 -26.06 -20.99
N ASP A 344 12.15 -25.67 -22.23
CA ASP A 344 13.00 -26.45 -23.13
C ASP A 344 14.49 -26.42 -22.76
N GLN A 345 14.86 -25.52 -21.85
CA GLN A 345 16.20 -25.37 -21.27
C GLN A 345 16.26 -25.82 -19.81
N ALA A 346 15.11 -25.91 -19.14
CA ALA A 346 14.99 -26.36 -17.76
C ALA A 346 15.47 -27.81 -17.59
N GLN A 347 15.87 -28.16 -16.38
CA GLN A 347 16.23 -29.52 -15.99
C GLN A 347 15.24 -30.05 -14.96
N PRO A 348 14.95 -31.37 -14.97
CA PRO A 348 14.11 -31.97 -13.95
C PRO A 348 14.77 -31.88 -12.60
N GLN A 349 13.97 -31.58 -11.60
CA GLN A 349 14.45 -31.30 -10.26
C GLN A 349 14.33 -32.52 -9.35
N THR A 350 15.14 -32.55 -8.29
CA THR A 350 15.19 -33.70 -7.36
C THR A 350 14.96 -33.31 -5.91
N ASP A 351 14.86 -32.01 -5.64
CA ASP A 351 14.49 -31.49 -4.32
C ASP A 351 13.02 -31.09 -4.37
N PHE A 352 12.21 -31.71 -3.53
CA PHE A 352 10.75 -31.59 -3.56
C PHE A 352 10.19 -30.80 -2.38
N ALA A 353 11.06 -30.23 -1.52
CA ALA A 353 10.62 -29.42 -0.41
C ALA A 353 10.09 -28.06 -0.91
N ASN A 354 8.87 -27.72 -0.52
CA ASN A 354 8.25 -26.40 -0.72
C ASN A 354 8.35 -25.89 -2.18
N THR A 355 7.92 -26.73 -3.13
CA THR A 355 8.12 -26.52 -4.57
C THR A 355 6.90 -26.95 -5.38
N MET A 356 6.84 -26.53 -6.64
CA MET A 356 5.86 -27.01 -7.61
C MET A 356 6.52 -27.98 -8.60
N LEU A 357 6.04 -29.23 -8.63
CA LEU A 357 6.55 -30.29 -9.51
C LEU A 357 5.68 -30.45 -10.75
N LYS A 358 6.31 -30.76 -11.88
CA LYS A 358 5.62 -31.11 -13.13
C LYS A 358 5.63 -32.62 -13.36
N VAL A 359 4.45 -33.22 -13.48
CA VAL A 359 4.26 -34.66 -13.69
C VAL A 359 4.53 -35.02 -15.16
N GLY A 360 5.38 -36.03 -15.38
CA GLY A 360 5.97 -36.39 -16.67
C GLY A 360 7.31 -35.70 -16.96
N PHE A 361 7.76 -34.81 -16.07
CA PHE A 361 9.05 -34.12 -16.18
C PHE A 361 9.92 -34.33 -14.93
N ASP A 362 9.46 -33.88 -13.76
CA ASP A 362 10.17 -34.06 -12.48
C ASP A 362 9.88 -35.44 -11.87
N ILE A 363 8.63 -35.88 -11.97
CA ILE A 363 8.13 -37.14 -11.41
C ILE A 363 7.25 -37.86 -12.42
N GLU A 364 7.20 -39.19 -12.36
CA GLU A 364 6.34 -40.00 -13.25
C GLU A 364 4.86 -39.91 -12.84
N PRO A 365 3.90 -40.11 -13.75
CA PRO A 365 2.49 -40.26 -13.38
C PRO A 365 2.28 -41.49 -12.48
N GLY A 366 1.49 -41.35 -11.40
CA GLY A 366 1.37 -42.42 -10.42
C GLY A 366 0.52 -42.06 -9.20
N SER A 367 0.34 -43.06 -8.33
CA SER A 367 -0.22 -42.87 -7.00
C SER A 367 0.92 -42.51 -6.05
N TYR A 368 0.75 -41.41 -5.32
CA TYR A 368 1.73 -40.87 -4.40
C TYR A 368 1.11 -40.66 -3.03
N ARG A 369 1.98 -40.65 -2.03
CA ARG A 369 1.62 -40.47 -0.64
C ARG A 369 2.24 -39.18 -0.14
N LEU A 370 1.39 -38.26 0.28
CA LEU A 370 1.77 -36.96 0.82
C LEU A 370 1.83 -37.08 2.34
N ILE A 371 2.99 -36.75 2.91
CA ILE A 371 3.23 -36.82 4.34
C ILE A 371 3.46 -35.38 4.83
N PRO A 372 2.55 -34.84 5.67
CA PRO A 372 2.71 -33.49 6.21
C PRO A 372 3.90 -33.44 7.19
N GLU A 373 4.69 -32.38 7.07
CA GLU A 373 5.86 -32.11 7.91
C GLU A 373 5.58 -31.02 8.96
N ASP A 374 4.50 -30.25 8.78
CA ASP A 374 3.94 -29.29 9.74
C ASP A 374 2.40 -29.40 9.84
N THR A 375 1.82 -28.81 10.88
CA THR A 375 0.37 -28.64 11.08
C THR A 375 -0.32 -27.75 10.05
N PHE A 376 0.42 -26.93 9.32
CA PHE A 376 -0.10 -26.06 8.25
C PHE A 376 0.20 -26.58 6.85
N ALA A 377 0.63 -27.84 6.73
CA ALA A 377 0.95 -28.45 5.45
C ALA A 377 -0.26 -28.44 4.50
N ASN A 378 0.02 -28.18 3.21
CA ASN A 378 -0.98 -28.28 2.16
C ASN A 378 -0.39 -28.74 0.82
N TYR A 379 -1.28 -29.21 -0.04
CA TYR A 379 -0.97 -29.44 -1.45
C TYR A 379 -2.02 -28.80 -2.34
N GLN A 380 -1.61 -28.48 -3.56
CA GLN A 380 -2.49 -28.01 -4.63
C GLN A 380 -2.08 -28.73 -5.93
N ILE A 381 -3.05 -29.31 -6.63
CA ILE A 381 -2.84 -29.99 -7.91
C ILE A 381 -3.51 -29.16 -8.99
N TYR A 382 -2.74 -28.77 -10.01
CA TYR A 382 -3.21 -28.00 -11.15
C TYR A 382 -3.19 -28.84 -12.44
N ALA A 383 -4.10 -28.52 -13.35
CA ALA A 383 -4.19 -29.12 -14.69
C ALA A 383 -3.16 -28.55 -15.67
N ASP A 384 -2.70 -27.33 -15.41
CA ASP A 384 -1.64 -26.61 -16.13
C ASP A 384 -0.89 -25.68 -15.17
N SER A 385 0.17 -25.02 -15.64
CA SER A 385 0.96 -24.06 -14.85
C SER A 385 0.51 -22.61 -15.01
N THR A 386 -0.73 -22.35 -15.46
CA THR A 386 -1.25 -20.96 -15.51
C THR A 386 -1.58 -20.40 -14.13
N LEU A 387 -1.69 -21.28 -13.12
CA LEU A 387 -2.09 -20.98 -11.74
C LEU A 387 -3.52 -20.44 -11.59
N ALA A 388 -4.25 -20.30 -12.70
CA ALA A 388 -5.64 -19.87 -12.69
C ALA A 388 -6.51 -20.79 -11.83
N PHE A 389 -7.48 -20.21 -11.12
CA PHE A 389 -8.42 -20.99 -10.30
C PHE A 389 -9.13 -22.10 -11.10
N ASP A 390 -9.44 -21.85 -12.37
CA ASP A 390 -10.07 -22.82 -13.27
C ASP A 390 -9.19 -24.04 -13.59
N SER A 391 -7.87 -23.95 -13.40
CA SER A 391 -6.95 -25.07 -13.57
C SER A 391 -6.73 -25.88 -12.28
N LEU A 392 -7.23 -25.42 -11.12
CA LEU A 392 -7.13 -26.13 -9.86
C LEU A 392 -7.98 -27.42 -9.87
N VAL A 393 -7.31 -28.56 -9.78
CA VAL A 393 -7.92 -29.90 -9.81
C VAL A 393 -8.28 -30.39 -8.41
N ASP A 394 -7.37 -30.19 -7.47
CA ASP A 394 -7.52 -30.63 -6.08
C ASP A 394 -6.65 -29.78 -5.15
N TRP A 395 -7.07 -29.59 -3.91
CA TRP A 395 -6.26 -28.92 -2.89
C TRP A 395 -6.77 -29.23 -1.48
N GLU A 396 -5.86 -29.27 -0.51
CA GLU A 396 -6.24 -29.52 0.87
C GLU A 396 -5.16 -29.06 1.86
N TYR A 397 -5.59 -28.44 2.97
CA TYR A 397 -4.78 -28.34 4.19
C TYR A 397 -4.98 -29.61 5.02
N THR A 398 -3.88 -30.29 5.37
CA THR A 398 -3.97 -31.55 6.11
C THR A 398 -2.76 -31.80 6.99
N ASP A 399 -3.02 -32.29 8.20
CA ASP A 399 -2.01 -32.78 9.14
C ASP A 399 -1.96 -34.32 9.19
N VAL A 400 -2.63 -34.99 8.24
CA VAL A 400 -2.59 -36.44 8.05
C VAL A 400 -2.08 -36.86 6.68
N GLU A 401 -1.52 -38.07 6.63
CA GLU A 401 -1.07 -38.70 5.39
C GLU A 401 -2.21 -38.83 4.38
N THR A 402 -1.97 -38.40 3.13
CA THR A 402 -2.98 -38.33 2.07
C THR A 402 -2.49 -39.03 0.81
N GLU A 403 -3.34 -39.84 0.17
CA GLU A 403 -3.03 -40.49 -1.11
C GLU A 403 -3.59 -39.65 -2.27
N VAL A 404 -2.74 -39.32 -3.25
CA VAL A 404 -3.13 -38.59 -4.46
C VAL A 404 -2.78 -39.37 -5.72
N MET A 405 -3.53 -39.14 -6.79
CA MET A 405 -3.29 -39.74 -8.10
C MET A 405 -2.89 -38.64 -9.09
N LEU A 406 -1.62 -38.62 -9.46
CA LEU A 406 -1.03 -37.64 -10.37
C LEU A 406 -0.99 -38.16 -11.81
N LYS A 407 -1.48 -37.36 -12.76
CA LYS A 407 -1.54 -37.67 -14.19
C LYS A 407 -0.50 -36.87 -14.96
N GLU A 408 -0.07 -37.43 -16.08
CA GLU A 408 0.81 -36.76 -17.05
C GLU A 408 0.35 -35.33 -17.34
N GLY A 409 1.27 -34.37 -17.25
CA GLY A 409 1.02 -32.96 -17.52
C GLY A 409 0.36 -32.18 -16.39
N GLN A 410 0.04 -32.80 -15.25
CA GLN A 410 -0.39 -32.06 -14.06
C GLN A 410 0.79 -31.44 -13.32
N TYR A 411 0.48 -30.52 -12.44
CA TYR A 411 1.44 -29.88 -11.55
C TYR A 411 0.99 -30.07 -10.12
N ILE A 412 1.92 -30.28 -9.19
CA ILE A 412 1.64 -30.36 -7.76
C ILE A 412 2.52 -29.36 -7.01
N LEU A 413 1.89 -28.38 -6.37
CA LEU A 413 2.53 -27.50 -5.39
C LEU A 413 2.43 -28.17 -4.02
N LEU A 414 3.58 -28.27 -3.35
CA LEU A 414 3.72 -28.86 -2.02
C LEU A 414 4.20 -27.78 -1.06
N GLU A 415 3.53 -27.63 0.08
CA GLU A 415 3.94 -26.74 1.17
C GLU A 415 3.97 -27.52 2.48
N GLU A 416 5.14 -27.58 3.11
CA GLU A 416 5.44 -28.38 4.30
C GLU A 416 5.02 -29.85 4.13
N MET A 417 5.21 -30.40 2.92
CA MET A 417 4.85 -31.78 2.57
C MET A 417 6.00 -32.55 1.93
N ARG A 418 6.13 -33.83 2.32
CA ARG A 418 6.99 -34.80 1.64
C ARG A 418 6.19 -35.72 0.74
N LEU A 419 6.67 -35.89 -0.49
CA LEU A 419 6.15 -36.82 -1.50
C LEU A 419 6.85 -38.18 -1.39
N GLU A 420 6.09 -39.28 -1.27
CA GLU A 420 6.60 -40.68 -1.25
C GLU A 420 5.91 -41.61 -2.26
#